data_AF-A0A2N5GWE6-F1
#
_entry.id   AF-A0A2N5GWE6-F1
#
_cell.length_a   1.000
_cell.length_b   1.000
_cell.length_c   1.000
_cell.angle_alpha   90.00
_cell.angle_beta   90.00
_cell.angle_gamma   90.00
#
_symmetry.space_group_name_H-M   'P 1'
#
loop_
_entity.id
_entity.type
_entity.pdbx_description
1 polymer ?
#
loop_
_entity_poly.entity_id
_entity_poly.type
_entity_poly.pdbx_seq_one_letter_code
_entity_poly.pdbx_strand_id
1 'polypeptide(L)'
;MYLVSSGKKQKEIDEITAELEDHLLLAEQNGKNINDIIGKSPQQYMEDIASELKVDFKGLSKVIPIIMIGALAYTVMGDAIRGTIDYSAIMLVGFPVVILLLLSIYTGAFRLLAKNEISKTKENLIFFGLGLISISSFVVLSVLDEKIGEPLFTLGTTGHIAVGVAASLVFVALALWSKTWFSIIIPLILFIPEIVVRQLPISDGQKLYIFLPVMFIGLAIYMRWERKKVS
;
A
#
# COMPACT_ATOMS: atom_id res chain seq x y z
N MET A 1 5.21 14.86 9.19
CA MET A 1 5.25 13.43 8.83
C MET A 1 5.11 12.50 10.05
N TYR A 2 5.81 12.75 11.16
CA TYR A 2 5.75 11.91 12.36
C TYR A 2 4.35 11.74 13.00
N LEU A 3 3.58 12.83 13.13
CA LEU A 3 2.22 12.76 13.68
C LEU A 3 1.26 11.97 12.78
N VAL A 4 1.42 12.11 11.46
CA VAL A 4 0.65 11.36 10.45
C VAL A 4 0.94 9.87 10.56
N SER A 5 2.21 9.46 10.61
CA SER A 5 2.60 8.05 10.81
C SER A 5 2.29 7.53 12.21
N SER A 6 1.97 8.41 13.15
CA SER A 6 1.45 8.08 14.47
C SER A 6 -0.07 7.93 14.52
N GLY A 7 -0.74 8.08 13.37
CA GLY A 7 -2.19 7.88 13.23
C GLY A 7 -3.03 8.96 13.90
N LYS A 8 -2.48 10.17 14.07
CA LYS A 8 -3.21 11.29 14.69
C LYS A 8 -4.20 11.90 13.70
N LYS A 9 -5.27 12.52 14.20
CA LYS A 9 -6.29 13.14 13.34
C LYS A 9 -5.70 14.29 12.55
N GLN A 10 -5.99 14.34 11.24
CA GLN A 10 -5.45 15.37 10.35
C GLN A 10 -5.76 16.79 10.85
N LYS A 11 -7.01 17.05 11.27
CA LYS A 11 -7.40 18.36 11.80
C LYS A 11 -6.57 18.79 13.02
N GLU A 12 -6.31 17.87 13.95
CA GLU A 12 -5.49 18.15 15.14
C GLU A 12 -4.01 18.36 14.76
N ILE A 13 -3.52 17.65 13.73
CA ILE A 13 -2.18 17.86 13.18
C ILE A 13 -2.07 19.25 12.55
N ASP A 14 -3.06 19.67 11.76
CA ASP A 14 -3.06 20.95 11.05
C ASP A 14 -3.09 22.12 12.05
N GLU A 15 -3.93 22.03 13.09
CA GLU A 15 -4.03 23.02 14.16
C GLU A 15 -2.68 23.18 14.90
N ILE A 16 -2.07 22.07 15.34
CA ILE A 16 -0.77 22.13 16.04
C ILE A 16 0.37 22.58 15.12
N THR A 17 0.33 22.20 13.84
CA THR A 17 1.36 22.62 12.89
C THR A 17 1.30 24.12 12.64
N ALA A 18 0.09 24.70 12.52
CA ALA A 18 -0.10 26.14 12.38
C ALA A 18 0.36 26.89 13.64
N GLU A 19 0.02 26.41 14.84
CA GLU A 19 0.49 26.99 16.10
C GLU A 19 2.02 26.96 16.20
N LEU A 20 2.64 25.84 15.82
CA LEU A 20 4.09 25.70 15.82
C LEU A 20 4.77 26.65 14.82
N GLU A 21 4.19 26.82 13.64
CA GLU A 21 4.67 27.74 12.61
C GLU A 21 4.67 29.20 13.13
N ASP A 22 3.56 29.62 13.75
CA ASP A 22 3.45 30.96 14.34
C ASP A 22 4.50 31.19 15.44
N HIS A 23 4.72 30.20 16.32
CA HIS A 23 5.74 30.29 17.36
C HIS A 23 7.18 30.37 16.81
N LEU A 24 7.47 29.62 15.74
CA LEU A 24 8.77 29.63 15.09
C LEU A 24 9.04 30.97 14.39
N LEU A 25 8.05 31.52 13.68
CA LEU A 25 8.14 32.82 13.03
C LEU A 25 8.37 33.95 14.05
N LEU A 26 7.65 33.93 15.17
CA LEU A 26 7.83 34.91 16.25
C LEU A 26 9.22 34.83 16.88
N ALA A 27 9.77 33.64 17.05
CA ALA A 27 11.11 33.49 17.61
C ALA A 27 12.21 33.93 16.65
N GLU A 28 12.06 33.63 15.34
CA GLU A 28 12.95 34.10 14.30
C GLU A 28 12.98 35.63 14.23
N GLN A 29 11.81 36.28 14.27
CA GLN A 29 11.69 37.74 14.31
C GLN A 29 12.36 38.36 15.55
N ASN A 30 12.34 37.65 16.69
CA ASN A 30 12.96 38.08 17.94
C ASN A 30 14.44 37.65 18.08
N GLY A 31 15.03 37.03 17.06
CA GLY A 31 16.41 36.55 17.07
C GLY A 31 16.67 35.44 18.10
N LYS A 32 15.63 34.75 18.59
CA LYS A 32 15.75 33.64 19.54
C LYS A 32 16.10 32.36 18.81
N ASN A 33 16.89 31.49 19.44
CA ASN A 33 17.19 30.19 18.87
C ASN A 33 15.94 29.30 18.95
N ILE A 34 15.70 28.49 17.92
CA ILE A 34 14.63 27.48 17.91
C ILE A 34 14.70 26.58 19.16
N ASN A 35 15.91 26.23 19.61
CA ASN A 35 16.12 25.45 20.82
C ASN A 35 15.63 26.15 22.10
N ASP A 36 15.54 27.48 22.12
CA ASP A 36 15.04 28.25 23.26
C ASP A 36 13.50 28.20 23.37
N ILE A 37 12.80 27.84 22.28
CA ILE A 37 11.34 27.69 22.23
C ILE A 37 10.94 26.28 22.64
N ILE A 38 11.65 25.29 22.08
CA ILE A 38 11.29 23.88 22.21
C ILE A 38 11.83 23.31 23.54
N GLY A 39 12.98 23.82 24.02
CA GLY A 39 13.62 23.40 25.28
C GLY A 39 14.09 21.94 25.31
N LYS A 40 13.85 21.19 24.23
CA LYS A 40 14.14 19.77 24.04
C LYS A 40 14.59 19.54 22.59
N SER A 41 15.06 18.34 22.28
CA SER A 41 15.30 17.98 20.88
C SER A 41 13.97 17.98 20.11
N PRO A 42 13.96 18.35 18.80
CA PRO A 42 12.74 18.30 17.98
C PRO A 42 12.04 16.95 18.03
N GLN A 43 12.80 15.85 18.13
CA GLN A 43 12.25 14.50 18.24
C GLN A 43 11.45 14.31 19.54
N GLN A 44 12.02 14.70 20.69
CA GLN A 44 11.34 14.58 21.98
C GLN A 44 10.08 15.44 22.02
N TYR A 45 10.15 16.65 21.48
CA TYR A 45 9.00 17.54 21.39
C TYR A 45 7.85 16.95 20.55
N MET A 46 8.17 16.35 19.40
CA MET A 46 7.18 15.68 18.57
C MET A 46 6.58 14.43 19.24
N GLU A 47 7.34 13.73 20.06
CA GLU A 47 6.85 12.59 20.85
C GLU A 47 5.88 13.03 21.95
N ASP A 48 6.18 14.13 22.65
CA ASP A 48 5.31 14.71 23.66
C ASP A 48 3.97 15.14 23.05
N ILE A 49 3.99 15.91 21.96
CA ILE A 49 2.79 16.30 21.19
C ILE A 49 2.01 15.06 20.73
N ALA A 50 2.71 14.06 20.18
CA ALA A 50 2.05 12.84 19.76
C ALA A 50 1.39 12.10 20.92
N SER A 51 1.89 12.21 22.15
CA SER A 51 1.28 11.55 23.31
C SER A 51 -0.04 12.22 23.73
N GLU A 52 -0.18 13.51 23.48
CA GLU A 52 -1.36 14.31 23.82
C GLU A 52 -2.48 14.20 22.78
N LEU A 53 -2.13 14.00 21.51
CA LEU A 53 -3.10 13.90 20.42
C LEU A 53 -3.84 12.56 20.39
N LYS A 54 -5.13 12.58 20.00
CA LYS A 54 -5.92 11.35 19.88
C LYS A 54 -5.62 10.62 18.57
N VAL A 55 -5.56 9.30 18.64
CA VAL A 55 -5.46 8.43 17.45
C VAL A 55 -6.80 8.43 16.70
N ASP A 56 -6.76 8.52 15.37
CA ASP A 56 -7.94 8.52 14.51
C ASP A 56 -8.49 7.11 14.22
N PHE A 57 -8.95 6.41 15.27
CA PHE A 57 -9.55 5.08 15.10
C PHE A 57 -10.76 5.08 14.14
N LYS A 58 -11.50 6.19 14.04
CA LYS A 58 -12.65 6.33 13.14
C LYS A 58 -12.21 6.45 11.67
N GLY A 59 -11.12 7.15 11.40
CA GLY A 59 -10.49 7.17 10.07
C GLY A 59 -9.95 5.79 9.70
N LEU A 60 -9.19 5.16 10.60
CA LEU A 60 -8.59 3.84 10.36
C LEU A 60 -9.64 2.76 10.07
N SER A 61 -10.73 2.72 10.85
CA SER A 61 -11.82 1.75 10.65
C SER A 61 -12.53 1.88 9.31
N LYS A 62 -12.45 3.05 8.63
CA LYS A 62 -12.96 3.22 7.27
C LYS A 62 -11.93 2.82 6.22
N VAL A 63 -10.66 3.13 6.43
CA VAL A 63 -9.60 2.93 5.44
C VAL A 63 -9.14 1.47 5.38
N ILE A 64 -9.02 0.78 6.52
CA ILE A 64 -8.54 -0.61 6.57
C ILE A 64 -9.41 -1.55 5.71
N PRO A 65 -10.75 -1.55 5.81
CA PRO A 65 -11.58 -2.38 4.94
C PRO A 65 -11.42 -2.06 3.45
N ILE A 66 -11.23 -0.79 3.09
CA ILE A 66 -11.03 -0.37 1.70
C ILE A 66 -9.71 -0.94 1.16
N ILE A 67 -8.63 -0.90 1.96
CA ILE A 67 -7.34 -1.52 1.62
C ILE A 67 -7.50 -3.03 1.45
N MET A 68 -8.22 -3.69 2.36
CA MET A 68 -8.48 -5.14 2.28
C MET A 68 -9.26 -5.51 1.01
N ILE A 69 -10.34 -4.79 0.70
CA ILE A 69 -11.15 -5.01 -0.50
C ILE A 69 -10.30 -4.80 -1.76
N GLY A 70 -9.49 -3.74 -1.80
CA GLY A 70 -8.62 -3.47 -2.94
C GLY A 70 -7.56 -4.55 -3.14
N ALA A 71 -6.88 -4.96 -2.08
CA ALA A 71 -5.89 -6.03 -2.13
C ALA A 71 -6.52 -7.36 -2.56
N LEU A 72 -7.68 -7.72 -1.99
CA LEU A 72 -8.44 -8.91 -2.39
C LEU A 72 -8.80 -8.87 -3.86
N ALA A 73 -9.25 -7.73 -4.38
CA ALA A 73 -9.59 -7.59 -5.80
C ALA A 73 -8.40 -7.88 -6.72
N TYR A 74 -7.16 -7.51 -6.35
CA TYR A 74 -5.97 -7.88 -7.12
C TYR A 74 -5.72 -9.38 -7.13
N THR A 75 -5.74 -10.03 -5.97
CA THR A 75 -5.53 -11.49 -5.85
C THR A 75 -6.59 -12.24 -6.63
N VAL A 76 -7.85 -11.92 -6.37
CA VAL A 76 -9.01 -12.56 -6.97
C VAL A 76 -9.08 -12.34 -8.48
N MET A 77 -8.66 -11.17 -8.98
CA MET A 77 -8.54 -10.93 -10.42
C MET A 77 -7.47 -11.84 -11.06
N GLY A 78 -6.29 -11.94 -10.43
CA GLY A 78 -5.23 -12.83 -10.91
C GLY A 78 -5.68 -14.28 -10.97
N ASP A 79 -6.33 -14.76 -9.92
CA ASP A 79 -6.85 -16.14 -9.83
C ASP A 79 -7.97 -16.39 -10.85
N ALA A 80 -8.85 -15.41 -11.08
CA ALA A 80 -9.88 -15.46 -12.11
C ALA A 80 -9.29 -15.58 -13.53
N ILE A 81 -8.23 -14.82 -13.82
CA ILE A 81 -7.53 -14.87 -15.11
C ILE A 81 -6.86 -16.23 -15.32
N ARG A 82 -6.31 -16.82 -14.25
CA ARG A 82 -5.64 -18.13 -14.28
C ARG A 82 -6.62 -19.31 -14.25
N GLY A 83 -7.84 -19.10 -13.76
CA GLY A 83 -8.85 -20.14 -13.59
C GLY A 83 -8.55 -21.05 -12.39
N THR A 84 -7.96 -20.49 -11.33
CA THR A 84 -7.48 -21.21 -10.14
C THR A 84 -8.18 -20.73 -8.87
N ILE A 85 -9.48 -20.40 -8.95
CA ILE A 85 -10.23 -19.93 -7.77
C ILE A 85 -10.65 -21.12 -6.91
N ASP A 86 -9.71 -21.55 -6.08
CA ASP A 86 -9.85 -22.58 -5.06
C ASP A 86 -9.38 -22.00 -3.72
N TYR A 87 -10.28 -21.37 -2.96
CA TYR A 87 -9.90 -20.73 -1.70
C TYR A 87 -10.11 -21.67 -0.51
N SER A 88 -9.06 -21.91 0.28
CA SER A 88 -9.15 -22.61 1.56
C SER A 88 -9.44 -21.65 2.72
N ALA A 89 -9.75 -22.21 3.90
CA ALA A 89 -9.82 -21.44 5.14
C ALA A 89 -8.53 -20.67 5.45
N ILE A 90 -7.37 -21.21 5.03
CA ILE A 90 -6.06 -20.60 5.24
C ILE A 90 -5.95 -19.31 4.43
N MET A 91 -6.29 -19.33 3.15
CA MET A 91 -6.28 -18.10 2.37
C MET A 91 -7.31 -17.07 2.88
N LEU A 92 -8.53 -17.50 3.24
CA LEU A 92 -9.58 -16.60 3.72
C LEU A 92 -9.22 -15.87 5.02
N VAL A 93 -8.58 -16.56 5.98
CA VAL A 93 -8.17 -15.97 7.26
C VAL A 93 -6.79 -15.34 7.17
N GLY A 94 -5.85 -16.01 6.50
CA GLY A 94 -4.47 -15.59 6.36
C GLY A 94 -4.32 -14.30 5.58
N PHE A 95 -5.17 -14.05 4.58
CA PHE A 95 -5.09 -12.83 3.78
C PHE A 95 -5.35 -11.55 4.61
N PRO A 96 -6.46 -11.43 5.37
CA PRO A 96 -6.64 -10.35 6.35
C PRO A 96 -5.49 -10.22 7.35
N VAL A 97 -5.00 -11.33 7.90
CA VAL A 97 -3.92 -11.34 8.90
C VAL A 97 -2.64 -10.76 8.32
N VAL A 98 -2.24 -11.20 7.11
CA VAL A 98 -1.07 -10.67 6.40
C VAL A 98 -1.22 -9.18 6.14
N ILE A 99 -2.39 -8.69 5.71
CA ILE A 99 -2.62 -7.26 5.51
C ILE A 99 -2.44 -6.46 6.81
N LEU A 100 -3.06 -6.90 7.90
CA LEU A 100 -2.95 -6.19 9.18
C LEU A 100 -1.51 -6.19 9.71
N LEU A 101 -0.79 -7.29 9.53
CA LEU A 101 0.63 -7.41 9.87
C LEU A 101 1.47 -6.44 9.02
N LEU A 102 1.26 -6.42 7.70
CA LEU A 102 1.98 -5.49 6.81
C LEU A 102 1.66 -4.05 7.17
N LEU A 103 0.39 -3.66 7.38
CA LEU A 103 0.03 -2.30 7.80
C LEU A 103 0.74 -1.88 9.08
N SER A 104 0.87 -2.80 10.04
CA SER A 104 1.61 -2.55 11.29
C SER A 104 3.11 -2.33 11.02
N ILE A 105 3.71 -3.14 10.16
CA ILE A 105 5.12 -3.02 9.75
C ILE A 105 5.37 -1.70 9.01
N TYR A 106 4.53 -1.36 8.03
CA TYR A 106 4.60 -0.10 7.28
C TYR A 106 4.47 1.10 8.22
N THR A 107 3.50 1.08 9.14
CA THR A 107 3.32 2.15 10.14
C THR A 107 4.57 2.32 11.00
N GLY A 108 5.14 1.21 11.48
CA GLY A 108 6.40 1.23 12.24
C GLY A 108 7.57 1.79 11.43
N ALA A 109 7.73 1.36 10.17
CA ALA A 109 8.79 1.84 9.30
C ALA A 109 8.64 3.33 8.98
N PHE A 110 7.44 3.82 8.63
CA PHE A 110 7.21 5.24 8.42
C PHE A 110 7.43 6.07 9.68
N ARG A 111 7.11 5.52 10.87
CA ARG A 111 7.42 6.18 12.14
C ARG A 111 8.93 6.27 12.36
N LEU A 112 9.69 5.20 12.08
CA LEU A 112 11.15 5.20 12.18
C LEU A 112 11.80 6.19 11.20
N LEU A 113 11.33 6.23 9.96
CA LEU A 113 11.78 7.17 8.94
C LEU A 113 11.48 8.64 9.31
N ALA A 114 10.32 8.89 9.92
CA ALA A 114 9.92 10.23 10.32
C ALA A 114 10.64 10.73 11.59
N LYS A 115 11.14 9.83 12.45
CA LYS A 115 11.87 10.19 13.68
C LYS A 115 13.34 10.52 13.45
N ASN A 116 13.95 9.90 12.44
CA ASN A 116 15.39 9.89 12.29
C ASN A 116 15.81 10.56 10.98
N GLU A 117 16.86 11.37 11.02
CA GLU A 117 17.54 11.82 9.81
C GLU A 117 18.33 10.66 9.19
N ILE A 118 17.63 9.86 8.40
CA ILE A 118 18.19 8.69 7.74
C ILE A 118 18.71 9.12 6.36
N SER A 119 19.92 8.67 6.03
CA SER A 119 20.49 8.94 4.70
C SER A 119 19.64 8.32 3.60
N LYS A 120 19.61 8.95 2.42
CA LYS A 120 18.80 8.49 1.28
C LYS A 120 19.05 7.04 0.89
N THR A 121 20.28 6.54 1.02
CA THR A 121 20.61 5.13 0.76
C THR A 121 19.93 4.18 1.75
N LYS A 122 19.92 4.51 3.04
CA LYS A 122 19.27 3.70 4.08
C LYS A 122 17.74 3.78 3.98
N GLU A 123 17.19 4.95 3.66
CA GLU A 123 15.76 5.14 3.38
C GLU A 123 15.31 4.24 2.22
N ASN A 124 16.04 4.25 1.10
CA ASN A 124 15.77 3.38 -0.04
C ASN A 124 15.89 1.89 0.31
N LEU A 125 16.87 1.51 1.15
CA LEU A 125 17.02 0.13 1.61
C LEU A 125 15.83 -0.33 2.47
N ILE A 126 15.31 0.54 3.33
CA ILE A 126 14.09 0.28 4.11
C ILE A 126 12.90 0.06 3.16
N PHE A 127 12.68 0.95 2.20
CA PHE A 127 11.59 0.78 1.23
C PHE A 127 11.73 -0.49 0.38
N PHE A 128 12.96 -0.84 -0.03
CA PHE A 128 13.22 -2.09 -0.73
C PHE A 128 12.89 -3.31 0.14
N GLY A 129 13.32 -3.29 1.41
CA GLY A 129 12.98 -4.33 2.39
C GLY A 129 11.48 -4.47 2.63
N LEU A 130 10.74 -3.34 2.70
CA LEU A 130 9.28 -3.33 2.81
C LEU A 130 8.60 -3.95 1.59
N GLY A 131 9.12 -3.70 0.39
CA GLY A 131 8.65 -4.36 -0.83
C GLY A 131 8.86 -5.88 -0.77
N LEU A 132 10.08 -6.32 -0.41
CA LEU A 132 10.41 -7.74 -0.31
C LEU A 132 9.57 -8.48 0.73
N ILE A 133 9.39 -7.91 1.93
CA ILE A 133 8.57 -8.53 2.98
C ILE A 133 7.10 -8.62 2.59
N SER A 134 6.60 -7.65 1.83
CA SER A 134 5.22 -7.67 1.32
C SER A 134 5.04 -8.82 0.34
N ILE A 135 5.92 -8.92 -0.66
CA ILE A 135 5.87 -9.99 -1.66
C ILE A 135 6.04 -11.35 -0.98
N SER A 136 7.04 -11.51 -0.11
CA SER A 136 7.31 -12.78 0.54
C SER A 136 6.16 -13.23 1.43
N SER A 137 5.48 -12.32 2.13
CA SER A 137 4.33 -12.65 2.98
C SER A 137 3.18 -13.26 2.18
N PHE A 138 2.85 -12.68 1.02
CA PHE A 138 1.80 -13.24 0.15
C PHE A 138 2.24 -14.53 -0.55
N VAL A 139 3.51 -14.65 -0.94
CA VAL A 139 4.06 -15.90 -1.49
C VAL A 139 4.00 -17.02 -0.45
N VAL A 140 4.43 -16.76 0.79
CA VAL A 140 4.36 -17.74 1.88
C VAL A 140 2.92 -18.16 2.15
N LEU A 141 1.99 -17.21 2.20
CA LEU A 141 0.56 -17.52 2.36
C LEU A 141 0.04 -18.41 1.22
N SER A 142 0.36 -18.08 -0.03
CA SER A 142 -0.10 -18.83 -1.20
C SER A 142 0.48 -20.25 -1.23
N VAL A 143 1.78 -20.41 -0.94
CA VAL A 143 2.43 -21.72 -0.86
C VAL A 143 1.90 -22.55 0.31
N LEU A 144 1.57 -21.91 1.44
CA LEU A 144 0.97 -22.58 2.58
C LEU A 144 -0.42 -23.09 2.22
N ASP A 145 -1.23 -22.25 1.59
CA ASP A 145 -2.57 -22.60 1.10
C ASP A 145 -2.51 -23.78 0.11
N GLU A 146 -1.59 -23.76 -0.85
CA GLU A 146 -1.43 -24.86 -1.82
C GLU A 146 -1.04 -26.19 -1.16
N LYS A 147 -0.23 -26.16 -0.10
CA LYS A 147 0.32 -27.38 0.52
C LYS A 147 -0.61 -28.04 1.53
N ILE A 148 -1.36 -27.24 2.30
CA ILE A 148 -2.16 -27.73 3.43
C ILE A 148 -3.61 -27.23 3.41
N GLY A 149 -3.96 -26.33 2.49
CA GLY A 149 -5.30 -25.79 2.35
C GLY A 149 -6.19 -26.76 1.59
N GLU A 150 -7.25 -27.22 2.26
CA GLU A 150 -8.32 -27.94 1.58
C GLU A 150 -9.30 -26.93 0.96
N PRO A 151 -9.57 -27.00 -0.35
CA PRO A 151 -10.48 -26.06 -1.00
C PRO A 151 -11.88 -26.11 -0.38
N LEU A 152 -12.37 -24.99 0.14
CA LEU A 152 -13.72 -24.91 0.69
C LEU A 152 -14.77 -24.80 -0.41
N PHE A 153 -14.41 -24.17 -1.52
CA PHE A 153 -15.22 -24.04 -2.71
C PHE A 153 -14.33 -23.94 -3.94
N THR A 154 -14.78 -24.55 -5.03
CA THR A 154 -14.16 -24.43 -6.34
C THR A 154 -15.16 -23.76 -7.27
N LEU A 155 -14.71 -22.78 -8.04
CA LEU A 155 -15.57 -22.12 -9.02
C LEU A 155 -15.37 -22.73 -10.40
N GLY A 156 -16.45 -22.97 -11.13
CA GLY A 156 -16.38 -23.29 -12.55
C GLY A 156 -16.09 -22.05 -13.40
N THR A 157 -15.97 -22.23 -14.72
CA THR A 157 -15.66 -21.16 -15.69
C THR A 157 -16.55 -19.92 -15.55
N THR A 158 -17.87 -20.11 -15.37
CA THR A 158 -18.82 -19.02 -15.15
C THR A 158 -18.53 -18.25 -13.87
N GLY A 159 -18.12 -18.95 -12.81
CA GLY A 159 -17.76 -18.34 -11.53
C GLY A 159 -16.50 -17.50 -11.65
N HIS A 160 -15.48 -17.96 -12.38
CA HIS A 160 -14.27 -17.16 -12.64
C HIS A 160 -14.57 -15.85 -13.36
N ILE A 161 -15.43 -15.89 -14.40
CA ILE A 161 -15.83 -14.68 -15.13
C ILE A 161 -16.58 -13.72 -14.20
N ALA A 162 -17.55 -14.23 -13.44
CA ALA A 162 -18.33 -13.40 -12.51
C ALA A 162 -17.43 -12.70 -11.48
N VAL A 163 -16.45 -13.44 -10.95
CA VAL A 163 -15.50 -12.93 -9.97
C VAL A 163 -14.53 -11.90 -10.58
N GLY A 164 -14.03 -12.12 -11.81
CA GLY A 164 -13.22 -11.14 -12.52
C GLY A 164 -13.97 -9.83 -12.82
N VAL A 165 -15.27 -9.92 -13.16
CA VAL A 165 -16.14 -8.75 -13.33
C VAL A 165 -16.32 -8.02 -12.00
N ALA A 166 -16.58 -8.75 -10.90
CA ALA A 166 -16.71 -8.15 -9.58
C ALA A 166 -15.42 -7.42 -9.14
N ALA A 167 -14.24 -8.02 -9.35
CA ALA A 167 -12.95 -7.37 -9.08
C ALA A 167 -12.75 -6.11 -9.93
N SER A 168 -13.15 -6.13 -11.21
CA SER A 168 -13.12 -4.95 -12.08
C SER A 168 -13.99 -3.81 -11.54
N LEU A 169 -15.20 -4.12 -11.05
CA LEU A 169 -16.09 -3.13 -10.45
C LEU A 169 -15.49 -2.54 -9.18
N VAL A 170 -14.79 -3.34 -8.37
CA VAL A 170 -14.05 -2.85 -7.20
C VAL A 170 -12.97 -1.85 -7.61
N PHE A 171 -12.19 -2.14 -8.66
CA PHE A 171 -11.18 -1.19 -9.17
C PHE A 171 -11.79 0.15 -9.61
N VAL A 172 -12.94 0.10 -10.28
CA VAL A 172 -13.69 1.31 -10.65
C VAL A 172 -14.18 2.06 -9.41
N ALA A 173 -14.77 1.36 -8.44
CA ALA A 173 -15.23 1.97 -7.19
C ALA A 173 -14.09 2.64 -6.42
N LEU A 174 -12.92 2.00 -6.36
CA LEU A 174 -11.71 2.56 -5.75
C LEU A 174 -11.18 3.77 -6.50
N ALA A 175 -11.24 3.78 -7.83
CA ALA A 175 -10.87 4.94 -8.63
C ALA A 175 -11.80 6.13 -8.35
N LEU A 176 -13.11 5.89 -8.24
CA LEU A 176 -14.09 6.92 -7.90
C LEU A 176 -13.89 7.45 -6.46
N TRP A 177 -13.66 6.55 -5.50
CA TRP A 177 -13.43 6.91 -4.11
C TRP A 177 -12.13 7.70 -3.91
N SER A 178 -11.03 7.21 -4.48
CA SER A 178 -9.72 7.86 -4.39
C SER A 178 -9.62 9.11 -5.28
N LYS A 179 -10.54 9.28 -6.24
CA LYS A 179 -10.49 10.29 -7.30
C LYS A 179 -9.20 10.20 -8.13
N THR A 180 -8.63 9.01 -8.24
CA THR A 180 -7.42 8.75 -9.02
C THR A 180 -7.66 7.63 -10.02
N TRP A 181 -7.00 7.70 -11.17
CA TRP A 181 -7.03 6.63 -12.18
C TRP A 181 -6.07 5.48 -11.84
N PHE A 182 -5.25 5.64 -10.81
CA PHE A 182 -4.25 4.65 -10.39
C PHE A 182 -4.86 3.26 -10.17
N SER A 183 -6.02 3.21 -9.49
CA SER A 183 -6.73 1.96 -9.21
C SER A 183 -7.28 1.25 -10.45
N ILE A 184 -7.26 1.88 -11.64
CA ILE A 184 -7.64 1.27 -12.93
C ILE A 184 -6.41 1.01 -13.78
N ILE A 185 -5.51 2.00 -13.91
CA ILE A 185 -4.35 1.91 -14.81
C ILE A 185 -3.38 0.81 -14.37
N ILE A 186 -3.11 0.70 -13.07
CA ILE A 186 -2.18 -0.33 -12.56
C ILE A 186 -2.69 -1.75 -12.83
N PRO A 187 -3.93 -2.13 -12.47
CA PRO A 187 -4.46 -3.44 -12.83
C PRO A 187 -4.39 -3.72 -14.33
N LEU A 188 -4.68 -2.74 -15.19
CA LEU A 188 -4.60 -2.94 -16.64
C LEU A 188 -3.17 -3.26 -17.10
N ILE A 189 -2.17 -2.54 -16.58
CA ILE A 189 -0.75 -2.80 -16.87
C ILE A 189 -0.32 -4.18 -16.35
N LEU A 190 -0.84 -4.61 -15.21
CA LEU A 190 -0.49 -5.90 -14.61
C LEU A 190 -1.17 -7.08 -15.32
N PHE A 191 -2.46 -6.95 -15.65
CA PHE A 191 -3.30 -8.09 -16.06
C PHE A 191 -3.51 -8.21 -17.56
N ILE A 192 -3.55 -7.10 -18.32
CA ILE A 192 -3.74 -7.19 -19.79
C ILE A 192 -2.59 -7.97 -20.44
N PRO A 193 -1.30 -7.69 -20.15
CA PRO A 193 -0.22 -8.45 -20.75
C PRO A 193 -0.31 -9.94 -20.42
N GLU A 194 -0.72 -10.29 -19.20
CA GLU A 194 -0.93 -11.69 -18.80
C GLU A 194 -2.01 -12.36 -19.64
N ILE A 195 -3.17 -11.72 -19.81
CA ILE A 195 -4.29 -12.22 -20.61
C ILE A 195 -3.85 -12.44 -22.07
N VAL A 196 -3.16 -11.47 -22.67
CA VAL A 196 -2.69 -11.54 -24.06
C VAL A 196 -1.68 -12.67 -24.23
N VAL A 197 -0.68 -12.74 -23.34
CA VAL A 197 0.38 -13.74 -23.43
C VAL A 197 -0.15 -15.15 -23.18
N ARG A 198 -1.18 -15.32 -22.35
CA ARG A 198 -1.80 -16.63 -22.08
C ARG A 198 -2.46 -17.24 -23.32
N GLN A 199 -2.92 -16.42 -24.26
CA GLN A 199 -3.53 -16.86 -25.52
C GLN A 199 -2.50 -17.29 -26.58
N LEU A 200 -1.21 -17.00 -26.36
CA LEU A 200 -0.16 -17.37 -27.30
C LEU A 200 0.16 -18.88 -27.18
N PRO A 201 0.29 -19.61 -28.31
CA PRO A 201 0.63 -21.04 -28.33
C PRO A 201 2.14 -21.26 -28.11
N ILE A 202 2.67 -20.72 -27.01
CA ILE A 202 4.08 -20.80 -26.60
C ILE A 202 4.20 -21.45 -25.22
N SER A 203 5.41 -21.90 -24.86
CA SER A 203 5.62 -22.55 -23.55
C SER A 203 5.49 -21.56 -22.39
N ASP A 204 5.16 -22.04 -21.19
CA ASP A 204 4.93 -21.16 -20.04
C ASP A 204 6.19 -20.39 -19.60
N GLY A 205 7.38 -20.97 -19.79
CA GLY A 205 8.64 -20.25 -19.61
C GLY A 205 8.79 -19.08 -20.58
N GLN A 206 8.42 -19.26 -21.85
CA GLN A 206 8.43 -18.18 -22.85
C GLN A 206 7.38 -17.11 -22.56
N LYS A 207 6.21 -17.49 -22.04
CA LYS A 207 5.19 -16.54 -21.58
C LYS A 207 5.76 -15.61 -20.50
N LEU A 208 6.47 -16.16 -19.52
CA LEU A 208 7.07 -15.36 -18.44
C LEU A 208 8.10 -14.34 -18.96
N TYR A 209 8.94 -14.75 -19.92
CA TYR A 209 9.95 -13.88 -20.53
C TYR A 209 9.35 -12.71 -21.34
N ILE A 210 8.13 -12.85 -21.86
CA ILE A 210 7.43 -11.77 -22.57
C ILE A 210 6.65 -10.91 -21.58
N PHE A 211 5.95 -11.56 -20.63
CA PHE A 211 5.09 -10.91 -19.67
C PHE A 211 5.85 -9.91 -18.76
N LEU A 212 6.94 -10.36 -18.12
CA LEU A 212 7.65 -9.55 -17.13
C LEU A 212 8.19 -8.23 -17.73
N PRO A 213 8.91 -8.22 -18.86
CA PRO A 213 9.39 -6.97 -19.45
C PRO A 213 8.26 -6.03 -19.85
N VAL A 214 7.17 -6.55 -20.43
CA VAL A 214 6.02 -5.72 -20.85
C VAL A 214 5.39 -5.03 -19.64
N MET A 215 5.20 -5.77 -18.53
CA MET A 215 4.69 -5.21 -17.28
C MET A 215 5.63 -4.11 -16.74
N PHE A 216 6.93 -4.39 -16.61
CA PHE A 216 7.89 -3.41 -16.08
C PHE A 216 8.03 -2.17 -16.96
N ILE A 217 8.01 -2.33 -18.28
CA ILE A 217 8.01 -1.21 -19.23
C ILE A 217 6.74 -0.38 -19.06
N GLY A 218 5.57 -1.01 -18.96
CA GLY A 218 4.31 -0.33 -18.71
C GLY A 218 4.32 0.49 -17.41
N LEU A 219 4.80 -0.10 -16.32
CA LEU A 219 4.98 0.60 -15.04
C LEU A 219 5.97 1.76 -15.15
N ALA A 220 7.10 1.58 -15.85
CA ALA A 220 8.10 2.63 -16.03
C ALA A 220 7.55 3.82 -16.86
N ILE A 221 6.76 3.55 -17.90
CA ILE A 221 6.08 4.57 -18.70
C ILE A 221 5.09 5.33 -17.82
N TYR A 222 4.25 4.61 -17.07
CA TYR A 222 3.27 5.22 -16.16
C TYR A 222 3.94 6.11 -15.10
N MET A 223 5.00 5.62 -14.45
CA MET A 223 5.76 6.41 -13.47
C MET A 223 6.37 7.67 -14.07
N ARG A 224 6.89 7.62 -15.30
CA ARG A 224 7.41 8.80 -15.99
C ARG A 224 6.30 9.80 -16.31
N TRP A 225 5.11 9.33 -16.69
CA TRP A 225 3.97 10.17 -16.98
C TRP A 225 3.46 10.90 -15.73
N GLU A 226 3.27 10.18 -14.62
CA GLU A 226 2.86 10.78 -13.34
C GLU A 226 3.87 11.82 -12.84
N ARG A 227 5.18 11.55 -12.96
CA ARG A 227 6.21 12.54 -12.58
C ARG A 227 6.09 13.85 -13.35
N LYS A 228 5.79 13.81 -14.65
CA LYS A 228 5.61 15.01 -15.49
C LYS A 228 4.37 15.83 -15.13
N LYS A 229 3.40 15.21 -14.45
CA LYS A 229 2.15 15.87 -14.03
C LYS A 229 2.33 16.64 -12.71
N VAL A 230 3.32 16.24 -11.91
CA VAL A 230 3.62 16.82 -10.59
C VAL A 230 4.71 17.90 -10.66
N SER A 231 5.54 17.92 -11.71
CA SER A 231 6.52 18.97 -12.02
C SER A 231 5.92 20.10 -12.85
#